data_AF-A0A7X7R058-F1
#
_entry.id   AF-A0A7X7R058-F1
#
_cell.length_a   1.000
_cell.length_b   1.000
_cell.length_c   1.000
_cell.angle_alpha   90.00
_cell.angle_beta   90.00
_cell.angle_gamma   90.00
#
_symmetry.space_group_name_H-M   'P 1'
#
loop_
_entity.id
_entity.type
_entity.pdbx_description
1 polymer ?
#
loop_
_entity_poly.entity_id
_entity_poly.type
_entity_poly.pdbx_seq_one_letter_code
_entity_poly.pdbx_strand_id
1 'polypeptide(L)'
;SNEWFPWALGIGVTFIVVFFLFALSAQKAGVAITAVLSKMSVIIPVSVGIFLYHDDINALKIFGILAAIIAFYLTFKQKGGEKVSKKYLILPLLLFLGNGTNDSLTKHSQMNYVGDEQFLFISTIFSMSLLIGLCIMAYYIIFKGMKITGRSIVAGLILGILNFGSSYFFLLGLYEFESAVFFPIFNVSIVSLSALSGLLFFGERLRPINWLGICIAVGAILLISIA
;
A
#
# COMPACT_ATOMS: atom_id res chain seq x y z
N SER A 1 17.24 20.08 15.68
CA SER A 1 17.10 19.73 14.25
C SER A 1 16.11 18.60 14.16
N ASN A 2 15.11 18.69 13.29
CA ASN A 2 14.06 17.66 13.20
C ASN A 2 14.67 16.36 12.64
N GLU A 3 14.92 15.38 13.52
CA GLU A 3 15.60 14.11 13.18
C GLU A 3 14.81 13.27 12.17
N TRP A 4 13.49 13.49 12.07
CA TRP A 4 12.63 12.83 11.10
C TRP A 4 12.79 13.37 9.67
N PHE A 5 13.37 14.56 9.47
CA PHE A 5 13.41 15.22 8.16
C PHE A 5 14.21 14.45 7.09
N PRO A 6 15.43 13.96 7.36
CA PRO A 6 16.16 13.13 6.40
C PRO A 6 15.41 11.84 6.02
N TRP A 7 14.72 11.23 7.00
CA TRP A 7 13.89 10.06 6.74
C TRP A 7 12.71 10.39 5.84
N ALA A 8 12.02 11.51 6.07
CA ALA A 8 10.92 11.96 5.22
C ALA A 8 11.37 12.18 3.77
N LEU A 9 12.57 12.72 3.55
CA LEU A 9 13.13 12.88 2.20
C LEU A 9 13.41 11.53 1.55
N GLY A 10 14.06 10.61 2.27
CA GLY A 10 14.34 9.25 1.79
C GLY A 10 13.06 8.49 1.45
N ILE A 11 12.07 8.53 2.35
CA ILE A 11 10.75 7.92 2.14
C ILE A 11 10.04 8.55 0.95
N GLY A 12 10.10 9.89 0.78
CA GLY A 12 9.54 10.56 -0.40
C GLY A 12 10.14 10.07 -1.72
N VAL A 13 11.45 9.81 -1.75
CA VAL A 13 12.12 9.24 -2.93
C VAL A 13 11.62 7.82 -3.21
N THR A 14 11.57 6.95 -2.20
CA THR A 14 11.04 5.58 -2.39
C THR A 14 9.56 5.59 -2.73
N PHE A 15 8.78 6.50 -2.16
CA PHE A 15 7.34 6.61 -2.39
C PHE A 15 7.03 6.88 -3.86
N ILE A 16 7.68 7.87 -4.49
CA ILE A 16 7.48 8.16 -5.92
C ILE A 16 7.97 7.00 -6.81
N VAL A 17 9.09 6.35 -6.45
CA VAL A 17 9.60 5.18 -7.19
C VAL A 17 8.61 4.03 -7.16
N VAL A 18 8.07 3.73 -5.98
CA VAL A 18 7.04 2.71 -5.75
C VAL A 18 5.75 3.05 -6.50
N PHE A 19 5.34 4.32 -6.51
CA PHE A 19 4.17 4.78 -7.26
C PHE A 19 4.32 4.55 -8.78
N PHE A 20 5.47 4.91 -9.36
CA PHE A 20 5.77 4.62 -10.76
C PHE A 20 5.86 3.12 -11.04
N LEU A 21 6.45 2.35 -10.11
CA LEU A 21 6.57 0.90 -10.24
C LEU A 21 5.19 0.23 -10.19
N PHE A 22 4.27 0.71 -9.36
CA PHE A 22 2.89 0.28 -9.33
C PHE A 22 2.22 0.52 -10.69
N ALA A 23 2.33 1.73 -11.24
CA ALA A 23 1.77 2.06 -12.54
C ALA A 23 2.35 1.18 -13.66
N LEU A 24 3.66 0.99 -13.70
CA LEU A 24 4.34 0.17 -14.69
C LEU A 24 3.99 -1.32 -14.57
N SER A 25 3.91 -1.83 -13.34
CA SER A 25 3.51 -3.19 -13.04
C SER A 25 2.06 -3.44 -13.46
N ALA A 26 1.14 -2.51 -13.12
CA ALA A 26 -0.26 -2.62 -13.51
C ALA A 26 -0.43 -2.69 -15.03
N GLN A 27 0.35 -1.90 -15.78
CA GLN A 27 0.33 -1.89 -17.25
C GLN A 27 0.96 -3.13 -17.89
N LYS A 28 2.05 -3.67 -17.33
CA LYS A 28 2.86 -4.74 -17.98
C LYS A 28 2.61 -6.14 -17.44
N ALA A 29 2.39 -6.27 -16.14
CA ALA A 29 2.15 -7.53 -15.45
C ALA A 29 0.66 -7.79 -15.19
N GLY A 30 -0.17 -6.74 -15.29
CA GLY A 30 -1.61 -6.79 -15.05
C GLY A 30 -1.99 -6.15 -13.73
N VAL A 31 -3.18 -5.54 -13.71
CA VAL A 31 -3.71 -4.82 -12.56
C VAL A 31 -3.92 -5.76 -11.37
N ALA A 32 -4.41 -6.98 -11.64
CA ALA A 32 -4.72 -7.96 -10.61
C ALA A 32 -3.48 -8.35 -9.80
N ILE A 33 -2.44 -8.90 -10.44
CA ILE A 33 -1.22 -9.36 -9.76
C ILE A 33 -0.49 -8.21 -9.04
N THR A 34 -0.51 -7.02 -9.64
CA THR A 34 0.06 -5.80 -9.06
C THR A 34 -0.66 -5.43 -7.76
N ALA A 35 -1.99 -5.45 -7.76
CA ALA A 35 -2.79 -5.20 -6.57
C ALA A 35 -2.54 -6.26 -5.49
N VAL A 36 -2.44 -7.55 -5.85
CA VAL A 36 -2.14 -8.63 -4.90
C VAL A 36 -0.81 -8.38 -4.21
N LEU A 37 0.28 -8.26 -4.98
CA LEU A 37 1.62 -8.17 -4.43
C LEU A 37 1.87 -6.84 -3.69
N SER A 38 1.25 -5.75 -4.15
CA SER A 38 1.22 -4.47 -3.43
C SER A 38 0.61 -4.60 -2.04
N LYS A 39 -0.42 -5.44 -1.86
CA LYS A 39 -1.08 -5.64 -0.57
C LYS A 39 -0.44 -6.74 0.28
N MET A 40 0.21 -7.73 -0.35
CA MET A 40 0.93 -8.78 0.37
C MET A 40 2.19 -8.24 1.05
N SER A 41 2.70 -7.07 0.61
CA SER A 41 3.86 -6.42 1.21
C SER A 41 3.72 -6.22 2.71
N VAL A 42 2.48 -6.20 3.22
CA VAL A 42 2.07 -6.17 4.63
C VAL A 42 2.85 -7.14 5.52
N ILE A 43 3.30 -8.28 4.97
CA ILE A 43 4.11 -9.27 5.70
C ILE A 43 5.43 -8.64 6.20
N ILE A 44 6.04 -7.74 5.43
CA ILE A 44 7.30 -7.10 5.76
C ILE A 44 7.16 -6.17 6.99
N PRO A 45 6.30 -5.13 7.00
CA PRO A 45 6.16 -4.27 8.16
C PRO A 45 5.59 -4.98 9.38
N VAL A 46 4.74 -6.00 9.20
CA VAL A 46 4.29 -6.85 10.33
C VAL A 46 5.47 -7.60 10.94
N SER A 47 6.33 -8.20 10.11
CA SER A 47 7.53 -8.90 10.61
C SER A 47 8.47 -7.94 11.33
N VAL A 48 8.66 -6.73 10.79
CA VAL A 48 9.47 -5.69 11.44
C VAL A 48 8.84 -5.25 12.76
N GLY A 49 7.51 -5.07 12.83
CA GLY A 49 6.74 -4.84 14.06
C GLY A 49 7.05 -5.84 15.15
N ILE A 50 6.92 -7.12 14.80
CA ILE A 50 7.14 -8.26 15.70
C ILE A 50 8.59 -8.35 16.18
N PHE A 51 9.56 -8.33 15.26
CA PHE A 51 10.96 -8.62 15.59
C PHE A 51 11.73 -7.43 16.14
N LEU A 52 11.44 -6.22 15.64
CA LEU A 52 12.21 -5.01 15.97
C LEU A 52 11.56 -4.19 17.09
N TYR A 53 10.23 -4.18 17.16
CA TYR A 53 9.48 -3.37 18.12
C TYR A 53 8.86 -4.17 19.26
N HIS A 54 9.01 -5.49 19.22
CA HIS A 54 8.45 -6.39 20.22
C HIS A 54 6.96 -6.12 20.46
N ASP A 55 6.20 -5.86 19.38
CA ASP A 55 4.74 -5.75 19.43
C ASP A 55 4.19 -6.94 20.26
N ASP A 56 3.26 -6.68 21.17
CA ASP A 56 2.73 -7.69 22.08
C ASP A 56 1.97 -8.77 21.30
N ILE A 57 2.61 -9.91 21.08
CA ILE A 57 2.04 -10.99 20.28
C ILE A 57 1.43 -12.05 21.19
N ASN A 58 0.11 -12.13 21.19
CA ASN A 58 -0.63 -13.26 21.75
C ASN A 58 -0.96 -14.28 20.64
N ALA A 59 -1.23 -15.53 21.02
CA ALA A 59 -1.66 -16.60 20.12
C ALA A 59 -2.86 -16.21 19.24
N LEU A 60 -3.78 -15.40 19.77
CA LEU A 60 -4.92 -14.84 19.03
C LEU A 60 -4.47 -13.89 17.91
N LYS A 61 -3.52 -12.98 18.17
CA LYS A 61 -2.96 -12.07 17.16
C LYS A 61 -2.23 -12.85 16.07
N ILE A 62 -1.45 -13.89 16.42
CA ILE A 62 -0.78 -14.76 15.43
C ILE A 62 -1.81 -15.42 14.50
N PHE A 63 -2.85 -16.02 15.07
CA PHE A 63 -3.87 -16.69 14.27
C PHE A 63 -4.63 -15.70 13.38
N GLY A 64 -4.94 -14.52 13.90
CA GLY A 64 -5.55 -13.42 13.14
C GLY A 64 -4.68 -12.94 11.98
N ILE A 65 -3.38 -12.73 12.20
CA ILE A 65 -2.43 -12.33 11.14
C ILE A 65 -2.34 -13.40 10.05
N LEU A 66 -2.20 -14.68 10.42
CA LEU A 66 -2.15 -15.78 9.47
C LEU A 66 -3.47 -15.88 8.68
N ALA A 67 -4.61 -15.74 9.35
CA ALA A 67 -5.92 -15.73 8.72
C ALA A 67 -6.07 -14.55 7.73
N ALA A 68 -5.58 -13.35 8.07
CA ALA A 68 -5.59 -12.19 7.18
C ALA A 68 -4.74 -12.43 5.92
N ILE A 69 -3.55 -13.01 6.06
CA ILE A 69 -2.68 -13.37 4.92
C ILE A 69 -3.37 -14.40 4.01
N ILE A 70 -4.03 -15.41 4.58
CA ILE A 70 -4.78 -16.41 3.81
C ILE A 70 -5.99 -15.76 3.12
N ALA A 71 -6.74 -14.93 3.83
CA ALA A 71 -7.91 -14.20 3.32
C ALA A 71 -7.55 -13.41 2.07
N PHE A 72 -6.45 -12.66 2.13
CA PHE A 72 -5.93 -11.92 1.00
C PHE A 72 -5.67 -12.77 -0.25
N TYR A 73 -4.95 -13.87 -0.07
CA TYR A 73 -4.62 -14.78 -1.17
C TYR A 73 -5.89 -15.31 -1.83
N LEU A 74 -6.90 -15.65 -1.03
CA LEU A 74 -8.18 -16.16 -1.52
C LEU A 74 -9.02 -15.08 -2.21
N THR A 75 -9.07 -13.86 -1.67
CA THR A 75 -9.85 -12.75 -2.25
C THR A 75 -9.36 -12.38 -3.65
N PHE A 76 -8.05 -12.47 -3.89
CA PHE A 76 -7.46 -12.16 -5.18
C PHE A 76 -7.26 -13.37 -6.11
N LYS A 77 -7.74 -14.57 -5.73
CA LYS A 77 -7.59 -15.77 -6.56
C LYS A 77 -8.48 -15.72 -7.81
N GLN A 78 -7.97 -15.12 -8.88
CA GLN A 78 -8.70 -15.02 -10.14
C GLN A 78 -8.81 -16.37 -10.89
N LYS A 79 -9.78 -16.45 -11.81
CA LYS A 79 -9.83 -17.52 -12.82
C LYS A 79 -8.61 -17.33 -13.72
N GLY A 80 -7.73 -18.33 -13.78
CA GLY A 80 -6.56 -18.28 -14.67
C GLY A 80 -6.98 -17.89 -16.08
N GLY A 81 -6.30 -16.90 -16.67
CA GLY A 81 -6.71 -16.36 -17.97
C GLY A 81 -5.80 -15.31 -18.57
N GLU A 82 -5.14 -14.46 -17.78
CA GLU A 82 -4.10 -13.60 -18.35
C GLU A 82 -2.78 -14.37 -18.43
N LYS A 83 -2.24 -14.50 -19.65
CA LYS A 83 -0.86 -14.96 -19.87
C LYS A 83 0.07 -13.91 -19.27
N VAL A 84 0.29 -13.98 -17.96
CA VAL A 84 1.28 -13.13 -17.30
C VAL A 84 2.63 -13.53 -17.85
N SER A 85 3.21 -12.62 -18.64
CA SER A 85 4.56 -12.76 -19.15
C SER A 85 5.50 -12.90 -17.96
N LYS A 86 6.13 -14.08 -17.81
CA LYS A 86 7.09 -14.35 -16.73
C LYS A 86 8.20 -13.29 -16.67
N LYS A 87 8.51 -12.65 -17.81
CA LYS A 87 9.48 -11.55 -17.92
C LYS A 87 9.09 -10.31 -17.12
N TYR A 88 7.80 -10.04 -16.92
CA TYR A 88 7.32 -8.87 -16.19
C TYR A 88 6.96 -9.14 -14.72
N LEU A 89 7.08 -10.39 -14.24
CA LEU A 89 6.85 -10.75 -12.83
C LEU A 89 7.85 -10.09 -11.87
N ILE A 90 9.01 -9.67 -12.36
CA ILE A 90 9.98 -8.89 -11.60
C ILE A 90 9.37 -7.57 -11.08
N LEU A 91 8.44 -6.95 -11.84
CA LEU A 91 7.87 -5.65 -11.48
C LEU A 91 6.96 -5.74 -10.25
N PRO A 92 5.95 -6.65 -10.20
CA PRO A 92 5.19 -6.89 -8.98
C PRO A 92 6.05 -7.32 -7.77
N LEU A 93 7.15 -8.06 -7.99
CA LEU A 93 8.04 -8.48 -6.90
C LEU A 93 8.83 -7.30 -6.33
N LEU A 94 9.39 -6.45 -7.19
CA LEU A 94 10.04 -5.22 -6.76
C LEU A 94 9.05 -4.28 -6.06
N LEU A 95 7.79 -4.27 -6.50
CA LEU A 95 6.73 -3.49 -5.87
C LEU A 95 6.41 -4.01 -4.46
N PHE A 96 6.33 -5.33 -4.29
CA PHE A 96 6.16 -5.96 -2.98
C PHE A 96 7.27 -5.53 -2.00
N LEU A 97 8.53 -5.61 -2.45
CA LEU A 97 9.68 -5.19 -1.63
C LEU A 97 9.63 -3.68 -1.35
N GLY A 98 9.41 -2.87 -2.39
CA GLY A 98 9.38 -1.41 -2.27
C GLY A 98 8.28 -0.90 -1.35
N ASN A 99 7.05 -1.40 -1.48
CA ASN A 99 5.95 -1.06 -0.55
C ASN A 99 6.30 -1.49 0.88
N GLY A 100 6.74 -2.73 1.07
CA GLY A 100 7.02 -3.27 2.40
C GLY A 100 8.12 -2.49 3.10
N THR A 101 9.20 -2.17 2.38
CA THR A 101 10.27 -1.30 2.89
C THR A 101 9.75 0.11 3.19
N ASN A 102 8.96 0.71 2.30
CA ASN A 102 8.45 2.07 2.50
C ASN A 102 7.53 2.14 3.73
N ASP A 103 6.66 1.15 3.90
CA ASP A 103 5.76 1.00 5.05
C ASP A 103 6.54 0.81 6.36
N SER A 104 7.54 -0.09 6.36
CA SER A 104 8.43 -0.32 7.51
C SER A 104 9.22 0.93 7.89
N LEU A 105 9.78 1.64 6.89
CA LEU A 105 10.52 2.88 7.11
C LEU A 105 9.60 3.97 7.67
N THR A 106 8.39 4.10 7.11
CA THR A 106 7.38 5.05 7.59
C THR A 106 7.05 4.77 9.05
N LYS A 107 6.82 3.50 9.42
CA LYS A 107 6.59 3.12 10.81
C LYS A 107 7.79 3.41 11.71
N HIS A 108 9.00 3.06 11.24
CA HIS A 108 10.23 3.30 11.99
C HIS A 108 10.43 4.78 12.28
N SER A 109 10.25 5.63 11.27
CA SER A 109 10.36 7.07 11.44
C SER A 109 9.26 7.63 12.34
N GLN A 110 8.03 7.15 12.16
CA GLN A 110 6.87 7.55 12.97
C GLN A 110 7.12 7.30 14.46
N MET A 111 7.60 6.10 14.82
CA MET A 111 7.83 5.73 16.22
C MET A 111 9.00 6.46 16.87
N ASN A 112 10.11 6.63 16.14
CA ASN A 112 11.37 7.07 16.76
C ASN A 112 11.61 8.58 16.65
N TYR A 113 11.03 9.25 15.64
CA TYR A 113 11.47 10.60 15.28
C TYR A 113 10.33 11.60 15.07
N VAL A 114 9.13 11.17 14.68
CA VAL A 114 8.06 12.10 14.24
C VAL A 114 7.29 12.73 15.41
N GLY A 115 7.02 11.97 16.49
CA GLY A 115 6.18 12.45 17.59
C GLY A 115 4.80 12.92 17.09
N ASP A 116 4.41 14.15 17.47
CA ASP A 116 3.12 14.75 17.11
C ASP A 116 3.14 15.46 15.74
N GLU A 117 4.30 15.55 15.07
CA GLU A 117 4.46 16.28 13.80
C GLU A 117 4.04 15.45 12.56
N GLN A 118 3.07 14.54 12.70
CA GLN A 118 2.68 13.60 11.64
C GLN A 118 2.24 14.29 10.34
N PHE A 119 1.48 15.39 10.46
CA PHE A 119 1.03 16.13 9.30
C PHE A 119 2.20 16.75 8.53
N LEU A 120 3.19 17.29 9.25
CA LEU A 120 4.38 17.90 8.66
C LEU A 120 5.29 16.83 8.03
N PHE A 121 5.42 15.67 8.68
CA PHE A 121 6.15 14.52 8.16
C PHE A 121 5.57 14.03 6.82
N ILE A 122 4.27 13.74 6.76
CA ILE A 122 3.64 13.26 5.52
C ILE A 122 3.64 14.33 4.43
N SER A 123 3.46 15.60 4.79
CA SER A 123 3.55 16.74 3.86
C SER A 123 4.95 16.84 3.25
N THR A 124 6.00 16.57 4.03
CA THR A 124 7.38 16.56 3.54
C THR A 124 7.64 15.40 2.59
N ILE A 125 7.17 14.18 2.91
CA ILE A 125 7.25 13.00 2.04
C ILE A 125 6.58 13.30 0.68
N PHE A 126 5.36 13.84 0.71
CA PHE A 126 4.61 14.16 -0.51
C PHE A 126 5.21 15.33 -1.28
N SER A 127 5.75 16.35 -0.59
CA SER A 127 6.44 17.46 -1.24
C SER A 127 7.70 16.98 -1.97
N MET A 128 8.49 16.11 -1.35
CA MET A 128 9.65 15.51 -2.00
C MET A 128 9.24 14.65 -3.21
N SER A 129 8.20 13.83 -3.04
CA SER A 129 7.64 13.01 -4.13
C SER A 129 7.15 13.86 -5.30
N LEU A 130 6.49 14.98 -5.00
CA LEU A 130 5.99 15.94 -5.98
C LEU A 130 7.15 16.59 -6.74
N LEU A 131 8.20 17.04 -6.04
CA LEU A 131 9.38 17.64 -6.68
C LEU A 131 10.04 16.67 -7.67
N ILE A 132 10.28 15.43 -7.24
CA ILE A 132 10.84 14.39 -8.11
C ILE A 132 9.90 14.10 -9.29
N GLY A 133 8.60 13.98 -9.03
CA GLY A 133 7.57 13.77 -10.05
C GLY A 133 7.56 14.89 -11.10
N LEU A 134 7.68 16.15 -10.68
CA LEU A 134 7.79 17.31 -11.56
C LEU A 134 9.08 17.28 -12.39
N CYS A 135 10.22 16.89 -11.79
CA CYS A 135 11.47 16.72 -12.54
C CYS A 135 11.37 15.63 -13.61
N ILE A 136 10.79 14.48 -13.27
CA ILE A 136 10.54 13.39 -14.23
C ILE A 136 9.60 13.86 -15.34
N MET A 137 8.50 14.54 -14.97
CA MET A 137 7.55 15.07 -15.93
C MET A 137 8.21 16.08 -16.89
N ALA A 138 8.98 17.03 -16.36
CA ALA A 138 9.73 18.00 -17.16
C ALA A 138 10.69 17.32 -18.13
N TYR A 139 11.40 16.28 -17.69
CA TYR A 139 12.26 15.48 -18.57
C TYR A 139 11.48 14.86 -19.74
N TYR A 140 10.30 14.27 -19.48
CA TYR A 140 9.47 13.69 -20.55
C TYR A 140 8.88 14.74 -21.51
N ILE A 141 8.55 15.94 -21.02
CA ILE A 141 8.08 17.02 -21.90
C ILE A 141 9.22 17.48 -22.81
N ILE A 142 10.38 17.82 -22.23
CA ILE A 142 11.50 18.45 -22.95
C ILE A 142 12.16 17.46 -23.91
N PHE A 143 12.45 16.24 -23.46
CA PHE A 143 13.28 15.29 -24.21
C PHE A 143 12.49 14.19 -24.93
N LYS A 144 11.22 13.96 -24.57
CA LYS A 144 10.38 12.91 -25.17
C LYS A 144 9.14 13.46 -25.88
N GLY A 145 8.97 14.79 -25.91
CA GLY A 145 7.86 15.44 -26.60
C GLY A 145 6.48 15.09 -26.03
N MET A 146 6.41 14.69 -24.75
CA MET A 146 5.14 14.36 -24.10
C MET A 146 4.24 15.59 -24.04
N LYS A 147 3.00 15.46 -24.53
CA LYS A 147 1.99 16.52 -24.42
C LYS A 147 1.14 16.28 -23.18
N ILE A 148 1.06 17.28 -22.32
CA ILE A 148 0.16 17.27 -21.17
C ILE A 148 -1.17 17.87 -21.60
N THR A 149 -2.26 17.18 -21.27
CA THR A 149 -3.60 17.72 -21.44
C THR A 149 -4.09 18.28 -20.11
N GLY A 150 -4.93 19.32 -20.13
CA GLY A 150 -5.54 19.85 -18.90
C GLY A 150 -6.32 18.78 -18.12
N ARG A 151 -6.94 17.82 -18.82
CA ARG A 151 -7.59 16.67 -18.19
C ARG A 151 -6.62 15.81 -17.37
N SER A 152 -5.41 15.58 -17.88
CA SER A 152 -4.36 14.84 -17.16
C SER A 152 -3.93 15.55 -15.88
N ILE A 153 -3.84 16.89 -15.90
CA ILE A 153 -3.49 17.69 -14.73
C ILE A 153 -4.60 17.58 -13.67
N VAL A 154 -5.87 17.78 -14.06
CA VAL A 154 -7.00 17.69 -13.13
C VAL A 154 -7.11 16.28 -12.54
N ALA A 155 -7.00 15.23 -13.36
CA ALA A 155 -7.01 13.85 -12.87
C ALA A 155 -5.84 13.56 -11.92
N GLY A 156 -4.64 14.07 -12.22
CA GLY A 156 -3.47 13.94 -11.35
C GLY A 156 -3.63 14.66 -10.01
N LEU A 157 -4.21 15.86 -10.00
CA LEU A 157 -4.51 16.61 -8.78
C LEU A 157 -5.52 15.88 -7.89
N ILE A 158 -6.63 15.41 -8.47
CA ILE A 158 -7.66 14.65 -7.72
C ILE A 158 -7.03 13.38 -7.13
N LEU A 159 -6.30 12.63 -7.94
CA LEU A 159 -5.63 11.40 -7.50
C LEU A 159 -4.61 11.68 -6.39
N GLY A 160 -3.83 12.75 -6.52
CA GLY A 160 -2.84 13.18 -5.53
C GLY A 160 -3.46 13.58 -4.20
N ILE A 161 -4.55 14.36 -4.21
CA ILE A 161 -5.27 14.76 -2.99
C ILE A 161 -5.86 13.55 -2.27
N LEU A 162 -6.52 12.65 -3.02
CA LEU A 162 -7.07 11.42 -2.44
C LEU A 162 -5.97 10.52 -1.86
N ASN A 163 -4.83 10.43 -2.55
CA ASN A 163 -3.69 9.65 -2.08
C ASN A 163 -3.06 10.27 -0.82
N PHE A 164 -2.88 11.59 -0.79
CA PHE A 164 -2.38 12.29 0.39
C PHE A 164 -3.27 12.07 1.60
N GLY A 165 -4.59 12.25 1.45
CA GLY A 165 -5.55 12.01 2.53
C GLY A 165 -5.48 10.56 3.02
N SER A 166 -5.48 9.58 2.11
CA SER A 166 -5.36 8.17 2.46
C SER A 166 -4.06 7.87 3.22
N SER A 167 -2.93 8.42 2.80
CA SER A 167 -1.63 8.22 3.44
C SER A 167 -1.53 8.91 4.80
N TYR A 168 -2.16 10.07 4.96
CA TYR A 168 -2.23 10.77 6.25
C TYR A 168 -3.06 9.98 7.26
N PHE A 169 -4.26 9.52 6.92
CA PHE A 169 -5.06 8.68 7.82
C PHE A 169 -4.40 7.33 8.12
N PHE A 170 -3.68 6.77 7.14
CA PHE A 170 -2.85 5.59 7.37
C PHE A 170 -1.77 5.84 8.43
N LEU A 171 -1.07 6.99 8.36
CA LEU A 171 -0.06 7.36 9.35
C LEU A 171 -0.66 7.57 10.75
N LEU A 172 -1.83 8.23 10.85
CA LEU A 172 -2.55 8.36 12.12
C LEU A 172 -2.92 7.00 12.70
N GLY A 173 -3.39 6.08 11.86
CA GLY A 173 -3.71 4.73 12.30
C GLY A 173 -2.47 3.97 12.81
N LEU A 174 -1.30 4.16 12.19
CA LEU A 174 -0.04 3.61 12.69
C LEU A 174 0.41 4.21 14.03
N TYR A 175 0.02 5.44 14.34
CA TYR A 175 0.32 6.07 15.62
C TYR A 175 -0.53 5.50 16.75
N GLU A 176 -1.81 5.26 16.50
CA GLU A 176 -2.77 4.76 17.52
C GLU A 176 -2.70 3.25 17.73
N PHE A 177 -2.33 2.47 16.70
CA PHE A 177 -2.40 1.01 16.73
C PHE A 177 -1.04 0.35 16.51
N GLU A 178 -0.86 -0.84 17.12
CA GLU A 178 0.28 -1.71 16.86
C GLU A 178 0.39 -2.08 15.38
N SER A 179 1.62 -2.22 14.88
CA SER A 179 1.84 -2.51 13.46
C SER A 179 1.39 -3.91 13.09
N ALA A 180 1.65 -4.89 13.93
CA ALA A 180 1.21 -6.26 13.73
C ALA A 180 -0.32 -6.39 13.56
N VAL A 181 -1.08 -5.44 14.10
CA VAL A 181 -2.55 -5.38 14.04
C VAL A 181 -3.05 -4.49 12.91
N PHE A 182 -2.57 -3.25 12.83
CA PHE A 182 -3.08 -2.24 11.91
C PHE A 182 -2.86 -2.60 10.45
N PHE A 183 -1.66 -3.06 10.11
CA PHE A 183 -1.27 -3.36 8.73
C PHE A 183 -2.15 -4.43 8.07
N PRO A 184 -2.41 -5.60 8.71
CA PRO A 184 -3.38 -6.57 8.21
C PRO A 184 -4.79 -5.99 8.07
N ILE A 185 -5.32 -5.34 9.12
CA ILE A 185 -6.69 -4.80 9.11
C ILE A 185 -6.87 -3.78 7.99
N PHE A 186 -5.95 -2.82 7.86
CA PHE A 186 -5.99 -1.77 6.85
C PHE A 186 -6.01 -2.36 5.44
N ASN A 187 -5.07 -3.27 5.14
CA ASN A 187 -5.00 -3.86 3.82
C ASN A 187 -6.24 -4.73 3.53
N VAL A 188 -6.76 -5.47 4.53
CA VAL A 188 -7.93 -6.34 4.36
C VAL A 188 -9.17 -5.51 4.07
N SER A 189 -9.31 -4.39 4.78
CA SER A 189 -10.41 -3.44 4.61
C SER A 189 -10.41 -2.87 3.20
N ILE A 190 -9.26 -2.42 2.69
CA ILE A 190 -9.14 -1.92 1.31
C ILE A 190 -9.56 -2.98 0.31
N VAL A 191 -9.08 -4.21 0.48
CA VAL A 191 -9.35 -5.31 -0.46
C VAL A 191 -10.83 -5.69 -0.46
N SER A 192 -11.43 -5.80 0.73
CA SER A 192 -12.84 -6.15 0.88
C SER A 192 -13.74 -5.06 0.32
N LEU A 193 -13.47 -3.79 0.65
CA LEU A 193 -14.20 -2.65 0.10
C LEU A 193 -14.04 -2.54 -1.42
N SER A 194 -12.85 -2.81 -1.96
CA SER A 194 -12.61 -2.80 -3.40
C SER A 194 -13.40 -3.89 -4.12
N ALA A 195 -13.43 -5.11 -3.56
CA ALA A 195 -14.20 -6.22 -4.11
C ALA A 195 -15.71 -5.97 -4.04
N LEU A 196 -16.21 -5.41 -2.93
CA LEU A 196 -17.62 -5.03 -2.78
C LEU A 196 -17.99 -3.89 -3.73
N SER A 197 -17.11 -2.91 -3.92
CA SER A 197 -17.32 -1.82 -4.89
C SER A 197 -17.35 -2.36 -6.33
N GLY A 198 -16.47 -3.31 -6.66
CA GLY A 198 -16.48 -4.05 -7.92
C GLY A 198 -17.83 -4.74 -8.20
N LEU A 199 -18.36 -5.42 -7.19
CA LEU A 199 -19.67 -6.06 -7.26
C LEU A 199 -20.82 -5.04 -7.46
N LEU A 200 -20.84 -3.96 -6.68
CA LEU A 200 -21.95 -2.99 -6.65
C LEU A 200 -21.97 -2.07 -7.89
N PHE A 201 -20.81 -1.52 -8.28
CA PHE A 201 -20.74 -0.51 -9.34
C PHE A 201 -20.48 -1.10 -10.72
N PHE A 202 -19.76 -2.23 -10.80
CA PHE A 202 -19.37 -2.85 -12.08
C PHE A 202 -20.09 -4.17 -12.35
N GLY A 203 -20.91 -4.66 -11.40
CA GLY A 203 -21.66 -5.91 -11.56
C GLY A 203 -20.78 -7.16 -11.60
N GLU A 204 -19.55 -7.07 -11.07
CA GLU A 204 -18.61 -8.19 -11.10
C GLU A 204 -19.10 -9.37 -10.25
N ARG A 205 -19.20 -10.57 -10.85
CA ARG A 205 -19.58 -11.77 -10.11
C ARG A 205 -18.39 -12.32 -9.34
N LEU A 206 -18.39 -12.11 -8.03
CA LEU A 206 -17.41 -12.71 -7.11
C LEU A 206 -17.55 -14.23 -7.09
N ARG A 207 -16.40 -14.92 -7.14
CA ARG A 207 -16.36 -16.38 -7.02
C ARG A 207 -16.56 -16.81 -5.56
N PRO A 208 -17.01 -18.05 -5.31
CA PRO A 208 -17.12 -18.58 -3.94
C PRO A 208 -15.81 -18.50 -3.15
N ILE A 209 -14.66 -18.68 -3.81
CA ILE A 209 -13.34 -18.55 -3.18
C ILE A 209 -13.04 -17.11 -2.74
N ASN A 210 -13.49 -16.11 -3.50
CA ASN A 210 -13.30 -14.71 -3.17
C ASN A 210 -14.20 -14.31 -1.98
N TRP A 211 -15.43 -14.82 -1.97
CA TRP A 211 -16.34 -14.69 -0.82
C TRP A 211 -15.77 -15.32 0.44
N LEU A 212 -15.20 -16.52 0.33
CA LEU A 212 -14.50 -17.16 1.45
C LEU A 212 -13.34 -16.29 1.94
N GLY A 213 -12.56 -15.71 1.03
CA GLY A 213 -11.52 -14.74 1.37
C GLY A 213 -12.05 -13.57 2.19
N ILE A 214 -13.15 -12.93 1.73
CA ILE A 214 -13.80 -11.82 2.45
C ILE A 214 -14.31 -12.26 3.84
N CYS A 215 -14.94 -13.43 3.95
CA CYS A 215 -15.41 -13.95 5.24
C CYS A 215 -14.27 -14.19 6.23
N ILE A 216 -13.17 -14.82 5.78
CA ILE A 216 -11.98 -15.05 6.61
C ILE A 216 -11.35 -13.71 7.00
N ALA A 217 -11.32 -12.75 6.09
CA ALA A 217 -10.84 -11.40 6.33
C ALA A 217 -11.59 -10.70 7.47
N VAL A 218 -12.92 -10.72 7.43
CA VAL A 218 -13.77 -10.17 8.50
C VAL A 218 -13.52 -10.91 9.82
N GLY A 219 -13.44 -12.25 9.79
CA GLY A 219 -13.13 -13.05 10.98
C GLY A 219 -11.75 -12.73 11.57
N ALA A 220 -10.75 -12.51 10.72
CA ALA A 220 -9.41 -12.11 11.13
C ALA A 220 -9.40 -10.73 11.81
N ILE A 221 -10.11 -9.74 11.25
CA ILE A 221 -10.25 -8.42 11.86
C ILE A 221 -10.90 -8.53 13.25
N LEU A 222 -11.99 -9.29 13.36
CA LEU A 222 -12.67 -9.49 14.65
C LEU A 222 -11.76 -10.17 15.68
N LEU A 223 -11.04 -11.22 15.28
CA LEU A 223 -10.08 -11.91 16.13
C LEU A 223 -8.98 -10.98 16.63
N ILE A 224 -8.39 -10.20 15.74
CA ILE A 224 -7.33 -9.26 16.09
C ILE A 224 -7.86 -8.14 16.99
N SER A 225 -9.09 -7.67 16.75
CA SER A 225 -9.72 -6.60 17.54
C SER A 225 -10.10 -7.03 18.96
N ILE A 226 -10.28 -8.33 19.22
CA ILE A 226 -10.65 -8.89 20.54
C ILE A 226 -9.39 -9.32 21.32
N ALA A 227 -8.26 -9.49 20.63
CA ALA A 227 -7.00 -9.96 21.17
C ALA A 227 -6.18 -8.86 21.84
#